data_AF-S8DAM1-F1
#
_entry.id   AF-S8DAM1-F1
#
_cell.length_a   1.000
_cell.length_b   1.000
_cell.length_c   1.000
_cell.angle_alpha   90.00
_cell.angle_beta   90.00
_cell.angle_gamma   90.00
#
_symmetry.space_group_name_H-M   'P 1'
#
loop_
_entity.id
_entity.type
_entity.pdbx_description
1 polymer ?
#
loop_
_entity_poly.entity_id
_entity_poly.type
_entity_poly.pdbx_seq_one_letter_code
_entity_poly.pdbx_strand_id
1 'polypeptide(L)'
;IRLLQKKQQKQQQLSAIKSLVDLHREARQVLDVLGLLSSSSYAEVLRQLKDKALARTGLKEEDITDSILERAEARTKKDFGKSDVIRSDLAAKGIALMDIGNETVWRPCVPVLQEE
;
A
#
# COMPACT_ATOMS: atom_id res chain seq x y z
N ILE A 1 -54.68 -8.99 4.89
CA ILE A 1 -53.83 -8.26 3.91
C ILE A 1 -52.46 -7.86 4.50
N ARG A 2 -52.38 -7.08 5.58
CA ARG A 2 -51.10 -6.67 6.22
C ARG A 2 -50.13 -7.81 6.60
N LEU A 3 -50.63 -8.94 7.10
CA LEU A 3 -49.80 -10.08 7.50
C LEU A 3 -49.13 -10.78 6.30
N LEU A 4 -49.83 -10.86 5.17
CA LEU A 4 -49.31 -11.41 3.92
C LEU A 4 -48.19 -10.51 3.36
N GLN A 5 -48.41 -9.19 3.37
CA GLN A 5 -47.38 -8.21 2.97
C GLN A 5 -46.11 -8.33 3.82
N LYS A 6 -46.23 -8.43 5.16
CA LYS A 6 -45.07 -8.65 6.05
C LYS A 6 -44.34 -9.97 5.77
N LYS A 7 -45.06 -11.05 5.47
CA LYS A 7 -44.47 -12.37 5.16
C LYS A 7 -43.72 -12.34 3.82
N GLN A 8 -44.30 -11.67 2.83
CA GLN A 8 -43.71 -11.48 1.50
C GLN A 8 -42.47 -10.58 1.55
N GLN A 9 -42.50 -9.51 2.37
CA GLN A 9 -41.36 -8.63 2.59
C GLN A 9 -40.21 -9.34 3.32
N LYS A 10 -40.52 -10.21 4.29
CA LYS A 10 -39.51 -11.05 4.96
C LYS A 10 -38.88 -12.08 4.01
N GLN A 11 -39.67 -12.67 3.10
CA GLN A 11 -39.16 -13.55 2.05
C GLN A 11 -38.24 -12.80 1.07
N GLN A 12 -38.61 -11.59 0.65
CA GLN A 12 -37.77 -10.74 -0.22
C GLN A 12 -36.46 -10.34 0.46
N GLN A 13 -36.48 -10.04 1.76
CA GLN A 13 -35.26 -9.78 2.52
C GLN A 13 -34.34 -11.01 2.58
N LEU A 14 -34.91 -12.20 2.84
CA LEU A 14 -34.14 -13.45 2.86
C LEU A 14 -33.52 -13.77 1.51
N SER A 15 -34.24 -13.56 0.40
CA SER A 15 -33.68 -13.76 -0.94
C SER A 15 -32.58 -12.76 -1.26
N ALA A 16 -32.73 -11.49 -0.85
CA ALA A 16 -31.70 -10.48 -1.05
C ALA A 16 -30.41 -10.80 -0.28
N ILE A 17 -30.53 -11.25 0.97
CA ILE A 17 -29.38 -11.71 1.77
C ILE A 17 -28.70 -12.90 1.10
N LYS A 18 -29.48 -13.87 0.60
CA LYS A 18 -28.93 -15.02 -0.12
C LYS A 18 -28.15 -14.60 -1.37
N SER A 19 -28.73 -13.74 -2.21
CA SER A 19 -28.05 -13.22 -3.39
C SER A 19 -26.76 -12.47 -3.05
N LEU A 20 -26.75 -11.71 -1.94
CA LEU A 20 -25.55 -11.00 -1.48
C LEU A 20 -24.46 -11.98 -1.00
N VAL A 21 -24.84 -13.03 -0.27
CA VAL A 21 -23.91 -14.08 0.17
C VAL A 21 -23.33 -14.84 -1.02
N ASP A 22 -24.16 -15.16 -2.00
CA ASP A 22 -23.73 -15.81 -3.24
C ASP A 22 -22.74 -14.91 -4.00
N LEU A 23 -23.06 -13.63 -4.20
CA LEU A 23 -22.16 -12.68 -4.86
C LEU A 23 -20.81 -12.53 -4.10
N HIS A 24 -20.84 -12.44 -2.78
CA HIS A 24 -19.63 -12.37 -1.96
C HIS A 24 -18.78 -13.64 -2.10
N ARG A 25 -19.40 -14.82 -2.20
CA ARG A 25 -18.70 -16.08 -2.44
C ARG A 25 -18.00 -16.07 -3.80
N GLU A 26 -18.71 -15.73 -4.88
CA GLU A 26 -18.15 -15.70 -6.23
C GLU A 26 -17.00 -14.67 -6.32
N ALA A 27 -17.19 -13.49 -5.75
CA ALA A 27 -16.16 -12.45 -5.71
C ALA A 27 -14.91 -12.94 -4.94
N ARG A 28 -15.09 -13.61 -3.81
CA ARG A 28 -13.96 -14.24 -3.08
C ARG A 28 -13.26 -15.29 -3.92
N GLN A 29 -13.98 -16.18 -4.60
CA GLN A 29 -13.35 -17.22 -5.43
C GLN A 29 -12.48 -16.62 -6.54
N VAL A 30 -12.96 -15.57 -7.21
CA VAL A 30 -12.16 -14.87 -8.22
C VAL A 30 -10.91 -14.24 -7.60
N LEU A 31 -11.05 -13.59 -6.45
CA LEU A 31 -9.91 -13.01 -5.72
C LEU A 31 -8.91 -14.07 -5.24
N ASP A 32 -9.38 -15.27 -4.88
CA ASP A 32 -8.55 -16.40 -4.45
C ASP A 32 -7.69 -16.93 -5.59
N VAL A 33 -8.29 -17.14 -6.77
CA VAL A 33 -7.59 -17.56 -7.99
C VAL A 33 -6.51 -16.55 -8.38
N LEU A 34 -6.78 -15.26 -8.19
CA LEU A 34 -5.81 -14.18 -8.43
C LEU A 34 -4.76 -14.05 -7.31
N GLY A 35 -4.87 -14.80 -6.21
CA GLY A 35 -3.97 -14.72 -5.05
C GLY A 35 -4.14 -13.46 -4.22
N LEU A 36 -5.26 -12.73 -4.39
CA LEU A 36 -5.55 -11.47 -3.71
C LEU A 36 -6.26 -11.66 -2.36
N LEU A 37 -6.75 -12.87 -2.05
CA LEU A 37 -7.28 -13.22 -0.72
C LEU A 37 -6.16 -13.56 0.27
N SER A 38 -5.23 -12.63 0.48
CA SER A 38 -4.28 -12.77 1.58
C SER A 38 -5.02 -12.63 2.92
N SER A 39 -4.80 -13.56 3.85
CA SER A 39 -5.29 -13.46 5.24
C SER A 39 -4.54 -12.39 6.05
N SER A 40 -3.46 -11.85 5.47
CA SER A 40 -2.66 -10.79 6.06
C SER A 40 -3.43 -9.48 6.10
N SER A 41 -3.30 -8.77 7.21
CA SER A 41 -3.78 -7.40 7.34
C SER A 41 -3.07 -6.48 6.33
N TYR A 42 -3.71 -5.37 6.00
CA TYR A 42 -3.11 -4.34 5.14
C TYR A 42 -1.71 -3.91 5.64
N ALA A 43 -1.55 -3.73 6.96
CA ALA A 43 -0.28 -3.37 7.58
C ALA A 43 0.81 -4.44 7.37
N GLU A 44 0.46 -5.73 7.45
CA GLU A 44 1.40 -6.82 7.21
C GLU A 44 1.85 -6.89 5.76
N VAL A 45 0.93 -6.70 4.81
CA VAL A 45 1.28 -6.66 3.39
C VAL A 45 2.23 -5.50 3.09
N LEU A 46 1.96 -4.31 3.65
CA LEU A 46 2.87 -3.17 3.52
C LEU A 46 4.25 -3.46 4.09
N ARG A 47 4.32 -4.10 5.27
CA ARG A 47 5.61 -4.50 5.87
C ARG A 47 6.36 -5.49 4.98
N GLN A 48 5.69 -6.52 4.47
CA GLN A 48 6.32 -7.48 3.55
C GLN A 48 6.83 -6.82 2.26
N LEU A 49 6.12 -5.82 1.73
CA LEU A 49 6.57 -5.06 0.56
C LEU A 49 7.81 -4.22 0.88
N LYS A 50 7.87 -3.62 2.07
CA LYS A 50 9.06 -2.91 2.58
C LYS A 50 10.24 -3.86 2.74
N ASP A 51 10.05 -5.01 3.39
CA ASP A 51 11.09 -6.03 3.58
C ASP A 51 11.64 -6.54 2.24
N LYS A 52 10.75 -6.80 1.27
CA LYS A 52 11.14 -7.18 -0.09
C LYS A 52 11.89 -6.07 -0.81
N ALA A 53 11.58 -4.80 -0.56
CA ALA A 53 12.31 -3.67 -1.13
C ALA A 53 13.71 -3.58 -0.55
N LEU A 54 13.83 -3.66 0.78
CA LEU A 54 15.12 -3.70 1.48
C LEU A 54 16.00 -4.86 0.99
N ALA A 55 15.42 -6.05 0.86
CA ALA A 55 16.13 -7.22 0.34
C ALA A 55 16.64 -7.05 -1.11
N ARG A 56 15.90 -6.33 -1.97
CA ARG A 56 16.33 -6.06 -3.35
C ARG A 56 17.48 -5.07 -3.43
N THR A 57 17.49 -4.08 -2.54
CA THR A 57 18.48 -3.00 -2.56
C THR A 57 19.73 -3.33 -1.74
N GLY A 58 19.65 -4.34 -0.87
CA GLY A 58 20.70 -4.65 0.11
C GLY A 58 20.84 -3.58 1.20
N LEU A 59 19.88 -2.64 1.28
CA LEU A 59 19.85 -1.60 2.29
C LEU A 59 19.10 -2.08 3.52
N LYS A 60 19.45 -1.53 4.67
CA LYS A 60 18.69 -1.66 5.91
C LYS A 60 17.77 -0.46 6.10
N GLU A 61 16.82 -0.59 7.02
CA GLU A 61 15.91 0.51 7.36
C GLU A 61 16.66 1.69 7.99
N GLU A 62 17.79 1.43 8.67
CA GLU A 62 18.66 2.47 9.20
C GLU A 62 19.26 3.33 8.08
N ASP A 63 19.75 2.72 6.99
CA ASP A 63 20.35 3.46 5.87
C ASP A 63 19.36 4.42 5.19
N ILE A 64 18.08 4.02 5.11
CA ILE A 64 17.00 4.86 4.58
C ILE A 64 16.71 6.02 5.56
N THR A 65 16.70 5.71 6.86
CA THR A 65 16.44 6.71 7.90
C THR A 65 17.54 7.77 7.92
N ASP A 66 18.80 7.37 7.80
CA ASP A 66 19.95 8.26 7.69
C ASP A 66 19.85 9.14 6.44
N SER A 67 19.46 8.57 5.30
CA SER A 67 19.24 9.34 4.06
C SER A 67 18.10 10.37 4.20
N ILE A 68 17.04 10.05 4.94
CA ILE A 68 15.94 10.98 5.24
C ILE A 68 16.43 12.12 6.14
N LEU A 69 17.24 11.81 7.16
CA LEU A 69 17.83 12.81 8.05
C LEU A 69 18.78 13.74 7.28
N GLU A 70 19.66 13.19 6.45
CA GLU A 70 20.58 13.96 5.61
C GLU A 70 19.81 14.90 4.68
N ARG A 71 18.71 14.42 4.09
CA ARG A 71 17.80 15.26 3.29
C ARG A 71 17.18 16.39 4.13
N ALA A 72 16.70 16.10 5.34
CA ALA A 72 16.12 17.11 6.22
C ALA A 72 17.15 18.19 6.62
N GLU A 73 18.39 17.79 6.87
CA GLU A 73 19.50 18.71 7.08
C GLU A 73 19.82 19.55 5.84
N ALA A 74 19.87 18.93 4.66
CA ALA A 74 20.11 19.63 3.40
C ALA A 74 19.04 20.70 3.15
N ARG A 75 17.77 20.39 3.41
CA ARG A 75 16.66 21.35 3.33
C ARG A 75 16.80 22.48 4.34
N THR A 76 17.21 22.18 5.57
CA THR A 76 17.47 23.18 6.62
C THR A 76 18.61 24.12 6.21
N LYS A 77 19.66 23.57 5.59
CA LYS A 77 20.82 24.29 5.04
C LYS A 77 20.53 24.97 3.69
N LYS A 78 19.30 24.88 3.16
CA LYS A 78 18.86 25.37 1.83
C LYS A 78 19.66 24.80 0.65
N ASP A 79 20.28 23.64 0.85
CA ASP A 79 20.99 22.89 -0.18
C ASP A 79 20.00 21.95 -0.89
N PHE A 80 19.20 22.54 -1.79
CA PHE A 80 18.19 21.79 -2.55
C PHE A 80 18.82 20.80 -3.53
N GLY A 81 20.03 21.08 -4.03
CA GLY A 81 20.78 20.19 -4.92
C GLY A 81 21.09 18.85 -4.25
N LYS A 82 21.66 18.88 -3.04
CA LYS A 82 21.90 17.64 -2.28
C LYS A 82 20.61 16.91 -1.94
N SER A 83 19.56 17.62 -1.55
CA SER A 83 18.25 17.02 -1.28
C SER A 83 17.70 16.26 -2.50
N ASP A 84 17.88 16.78 -3.72
CA ASP A 84 17.40 16.13 -4.94
C ASP A 84 18.28 14.96 -5.38
N VAL A 85 19.60 15.02 -5.15
CA VAL A 85 20.50 13.88 -5.37
C VAL A 85 20.08 12.70 -4.49
N ILE A 86 19.90 12.93 -3.18
CA ILE A 86 19.47 11.89 -2.22
C ILE A 86 18.13 11.27 -2.66
N ARG A 87 17.17 12.10 -3.09
CA ARG A 87 15.87 11.63 -3.57
C ARG A 87 16.01 10.75 -4.82
N SER A 88 16.89 11.13 -5.74
CA SER A 88 17.10 10.42 -7.01
C SER A 88 17.83 9.10 -6.79
N ASP A 89 18.82 9.06 -5.90
CA ASP A 89 19.57 7.85 -5.56
C ASP A 89 18.68 6.80 -4.89
N LEU A 90 17.81 7.23 -3.97
CA LEU A 90 16.83 6.33 -3.36
C LEU A 90 15.80 5.84 -4.39
N ALA A 91 15.33 6.73 -5.28
CA ALA A 91 14.39 6.35 -6.33
C ALA A 91 14.99 5.36 -7.34
N ALA A 92 16.27 5.50 -7.68
CA ALA A 92 17.02 4.56 -8.52
C ALA A 92 17.12 3.18 -7.84
N LYS A 93 17.22 3.14 -6.52
CA LYS A 93 17.15 1.91 -5.72
C LYS A 93 15.71 1.39 -5.54
N GLY A 94 14.69 2.07 -6.07
CA GLY A 94 13.29 1.66 -5.92
C GLY A 94 12.70 1.98 -4.55
N ILE A 95 13.19 3.03 -3.89
CA ILE A 95 12.64 3.59 -2.65
C ILE A 95 12.22 5.03 -2.94
N ALA A 96 10.92 5.32 -2.85
CA ALA A 96 10.40 6.66 -3.02
C ALA A 96 10.13 7.31 -1.65
N LEU A 97 10.59 8.54 -1.47
CA LEU A 97 10.27 9.37 -0.32
C LEU A 97 9.00 10.19 -0.57
N MET A 98 8.11 10.24 0.41
CA MET A 98 6.89 11.04 0.42
C MET A 98 6.86 11.88 1.69
N ASP A 99 6.67 13.19 1.54
CA ASP A 99 6.46 14.08 2.66
C ASP A 99 4.97 14.12 2.99
N ILE A 100 4.59 13.64 4.18
CA ILE A 100 3.23 13.68 4.70
C ILE A 100 3.24 14.62 5.91
N GLY A 101 2.81 15.87 5.69
CA GLY A 101 2.84 16.90 6.72
C GLY A 101 4.28 17.22 7.13
N ASN A 102 4.63 16.92 8.39
CA ASN A 102 5.95 17.17 8.95
C ASN A 102 6.85 15.92 8.99
N GLU A 103 6.34 14.79 8.50
CA GLU A 103 7.06 13.51 8.49
C GLU A 103 7.40 13.12 7.05
N THR A 104 8.62 12.63 6.82
CA THR A 104 9.00 11.99 5.56
C THR A 104 8.86 10.49 5.73
N VAL A 105 7.93 9.89 4.99
CA VAL A 105 7.73 8.44 4.93
C VAL A 105 8.26 7.88 3.63
N TRP A 106 8.73 6.64 3.63
CA TRP A 106 9.20 5.98 2.42
C TRP A 106 8.28 4.84 1.99
N ARG A 107 8.23 4.59 0.68
CA ARG A 107 7.50 3.49 0.07
C ARG A 107 8.35 2.76 -0.96
N PRO A 108 8.19 1.44 -1.12
CA PRO A 108 8.70 0.72 -2.27
C PRO A 108 8.16 1.33 -3.59
N CYS A 109 9.05 1.52 -4.56
CA CYS A 109 8.75 1.97 -5.91
C CYS A 109 9.41 1.03 -6.92
N VAL A 110 8.97 1.09 -8.17
CA VAL A 110 9.70 0.49 -9.28
C VAL A 110 11.01 1.28 -9.44
N PRO A 111 12.18 0.62 -9.49
CA PRO A 111 13.44 1.29 -9.77
C PRO A 111 13.32 2.09 -11.06
N VAL A 112 13.52 3.40 -10.98
CA VAL A 112 13.63 4.21 -12.19
C VAL A 112 15.04 3.98 -12.71
N LEU A 113 15.15 3.23 -13.80
CA LEU A 113 16.40 3.18 -14.57
C LEU A 113 16.64 4.61 -15.03
N GLN A 114 17.70 5.24 -14.54
CA GLN A 114 18.18 6.48 -15.15
C GLN A 114 18.61 6.10 -16.56
N GLU A 115 17.84 6.52 -17.56
CA GLU A 115 18.32 6.58 -18.94
C GLU A 115 19.49 7.57 -18.94
N GLU A 116 20.67 7.09 -19.29
CA GLU A 116 21.91 7.88 -19.41
C GLU A 116 21.79 9.01 -20.44
#